data_AF-A0A2M7YYF2-F1
#
_entry.id   AF-A0A2M7YYF2-F1
#
_cell.length_a   1.000
_cell.length_b   1.000
_cell.length_c   1.000
_cell.angle_alpha   90.00
_cell.angle_beta   90.00
_cell.angle_gamma   90.00
#
_symmetry.space_group_name_H-M   'P 1'
#
loop_
_entity.id
_entity.type
_entity.pdbx_description
1 polymer ?
#
loop_
_entity_poly.entity_id
_entity_poly.type
_entity_poly.pdbx_seq_one_letter_code
_entity_poly.pdbx_strand_id
1 'polypeptide(L)'
;MSTTRYGLILLLFLFSGCIQIDLLPGGGILKETILSGDGEEKVLLIDISGMLTTAKSSGIVDEPSLPARIKEELTKAEEDDDVKAIVLRINTPGGSVTASDLVYHELKAFKKKRPMPVIAAIMDLGTSGGYYIAMAADHILAHPST
;
A
#
# COMPACT_ATOMS: atom_id res chain seq x y z
N MET A 1 -20.80 -61.44 -15.20
CA MET A 1 -20.10 -60.31 -15.83
C MET A 1 -20.84 -59.02 -15.50
N SER A 2 -20.08 -57.94 -15.25
CA SER A 2 -20.51 -56.55 -14.97
C SER A 2 -20.38 -56.06 -13.52
N THR A 3 -19.18 -56.23 -12.96
CA THR A 3 -18.62 -55.41 -11.86
C THR A 3 -17.80 -54.27 -12.45
N THR A 4 -18.42 -53.21 -12.97
CA THR A 4 -17.69 -51.99 -13.38
C THR A 4 -18.67 -50.83 -13.62
N ARG A 5 -19.17 -50.18 -12.55
CA ARG A 5 -19.91 -48.91 -12.74
C ARG A 5 -20.06 -47.97 -11.53
N TYR A 6 -19.37 -48.22 -10.42
CA TYR A 6 -19.36 -47.32 -9.27
C TYR A 6 -17.97 -46.75 -8.91
N GLY A 7 -16.93 -47.07 -9.69
CA GLY A 7 -15.55 -46.65 -9.43
C GLY A 7 -15.14 -45.26 -9.93
N LEU A 8 -16.03 -44.53 -10.62
CA LEU A 8 -15.66 -43.25 -11.27
C LEU A 8 -16.29 -42.01 -10.61
N ILE A 9 -17.14 -42.17 -9.61
CA ILE A 9 -17.75 -41.03 -8.88
C ILE A 9 -17.03 -40.78 -7.53
N LEU A 10 -16.16 -41.70 -7.09
CA LEU A 10 -15.43 -41.60 -5.82
C LEU A 10 -13.96 -41.18 -5.97
N LEU A 11 -13.57 -40.61 -7.12
CA LEU A 11 -12.21 -40.14 -7.41
C LEU A 11 -12.17 -38.66 -7.83
N LEU A 12 -13.13 -37.85 -7.36
CA LEU A 12 -13.20 -36.40 -7.57
C LEU A 12 -13.20 -35.62 -6.24
N PHE A 13 -12.77 -36.26 -5.15
CA PHE A 13 -12.65 -35.68 -3.80
C PHE A 13 -11.21 -35.69 -3.27
N LEU A 14 -10.21 -35.85 -4.15
CA LEU A 14 -8.79 -35.91 -3.77
C LEU A 14 -7.95 -34.69 -4.17
N PHE A 15 -8.58 -33.62 -4.65
CA PHE A 15 -7.92 -32.32 -4.75
C PHE A 15 -8.49 -31.38 -3.69
N SER A 16 -8.12 -31.63 -2.44
CA SER A 16 -8.12 -30.63 -1.36
C SER A 16 -7.05 -29.57 -1.63
N GLY A 17 -7.08 -28.97 -2.81
CA GLY A 17 -6.45 -27.68 -3.05
C GLY A 17 -7.44 -26.64 -2.54
N CYS A 18 -7.05 -25.88 -1.52
CA CYS A 18 -7.77 -24.66 -1.18
C CYS A 18 -7.81 -23.78 -2.42
N ILE A 19 -8.96 -23.73 -3.10
CA ILE A 19 -9.24 -22.66 -4.04
C ILE A 19 -9.46 -21.42 -3.16
N GLN A 20 -8.41 -20.61 -2.97
CA GLN A 20 -8.62 -19.23 -2.55
C GLN A 20 -9.27 -18.53 -3.74
N ILE A 21 -10.60 -18.50 -3.76
CA ILE A 21 -11.31 -17.54 -4.59
C ILE A 21 -11.14 -16.22 -3.84
N ASP A 22 -10.33 -15.31 -4.38
CA ASP A 22 -10.36 -13.91 -3.98
C ASP A 22 -11.73 -13.35 -4.39
N LEU A 23 -12.72 -13.57 -3.53
CA LEU A 23 -14.12 -13.25 -3.80
C LEU A 23 -14.44 -11.77 -3.59
N LEU A 24 -13.42 -10.94 -3.41
CA LEU A 24 -13.51 -9.49 -3.29
C LEU A 24 -12.25 -8.88 -3.93
N PRO A 25 -12.34 -8.20 -5.09
CA PRO A 25 -11.34 -7.17 -5.39
C PRO A 25 -11.51 -6.10 -4.30
N GLY A 26 -10.64 -6.15 -3.29
CA GLY A 26 -10.65 -5.19 -2.20
C GLY A 26 -10.27 -3.81 -2.71
N GLY A 27 -11.11 -2.82 -2.41
CA GLY A 27 -10.82 -1.40 -2.68
C GLY A 27 -10.94 -1.05 -4.16
N GLY A 28 -11.37 0.18 -4.47
CA GLY A 28 -11.35 0.66 -5.85
C GLY A 28 -9.95 0.49 -6.45
N ILE A 29 -9.88 0.03 -7.70
CA ILE A 29 -8.60 -0.21 -8.39
C ILE A 29 -7.79 1.10 -8.35
N LEU A 30 -6.65 1.12 -7.64
CA LEU A 30 -5.77 2.31 -7.71
C LEU A 30 -5.39 2.55 -9.17
N LYS A 31 -5.68 3.75 -9.66
CA LYS A 31 -5.35 4.18 -11.01
C LYS A 31 -4.09 5.03 -10.98
N GLU A 32 -3.04 4.55 -11.62
CA GLU A 32 -1.82 5.32 -11.83
C GLU A 32 -2.14 6.60 -12.61
N THR A 33 -1.55 7.72 -12.18
CA THR A 33 -1.68 9.01 -12.84
C THR A 33 -0.29 9.64 -12.96
N ILE A 34 0.12 9.92 -14.19
CA ILE A 34 1.39 10.61 -14.47
C ILE A 34 1.19 12.09 -14.16
N LEU A 35 1.91 12.60 -13.16
CA LEU A 35 1.86 14.01 -12.77
C LEU A 35 2.75 14.87 -13.68
N SER A 36 3.90 14.34 -14.11
CA SER A 36 4.89 15.04 -14.93
C SER A 36 5.88 14.04 -15.53
N GLY A 37 6.50 14.42 -16.65
CA GLY A 37 7.53 13.62 -17.34
C GLY A 37 6.97 12.70 -18.42
N ASP A 38 7.86 12.27 -19.32
CA ASP A 38 7.60 11.37 -20.45
C ASP A 38 8.58 10.18 -20.51
N GLY A 39 9.44 10.03 -19.49
CA GLY A 39 10.39 8.92 -19.37
C GLY A 39 9.73 7.60 -18.97
N GLU A 40 10.41 6.49 -19.24
CA GLU A 40 9.96 5.14 -18.86
C GLU A 40 10.13 4.91 -17.35
N GLU A 41 11.22 5.39 -16.75
CA GLU A 41 11.47 5.29 -15.31
C GLU A 41 10.60 6.27 -14.51
N LYS A 42 10.09 5.79 -13.37
CA LYS A 42 9.09 6.49 -12.56
C LYS A 42 9.59 6.76 -11.15
N VAL A 43 9.09 7.85 -10.57
CA VAL A 43 9.15 8.13 -9.13
C VAL A 43 7.73 8.12 -8.60
N LEU A 44 7.44 7.21 -7.68
CA LEU A 44 6.11 7.11 -7.07
C LEU A 44 5.93 8.21 -6.02
N LEU A 45 4.86 9.01 -6.15
CA LEU A 45 4.45 9.98 -5.15
C LEU A 45 3.32 9.40 -4.29
N ILE A 46 3.54 9.31 -2.98
CA ILE A 46 2.54 8.88 -1.99
C ILE A 46 2.13 10.06 -1.13
N ASP A 47 0.83 10.37 -1.11
CA ASP A 47 0.27 11.47 -0.34
C ASP A 47 -0.17 11.07 1.06
N ILE A 48 0.44 11.66 2.08
CA ILE A 48 0.09 11.45 3.49
C ILE A 48 -0.48 12.76 4.02
N SER A 49 -1.79 12.96 3.81
CA SER A 49 -2.47 14.22 4.12
C SER A 49 -3.67 14.05 5.04
N GLY A 50 -3.98 15.12 5.77
CA GLY A 50 -5.12 15.14 6.69
C GLY A 50 -4.86 14.31 7.96
N MET A 51 -5.90 14.06 8.74
CA MET A 51 -5.78 13.35 10.01
C MET A 51 -5.51 11.85 9.79
N LEU A 52 -4.50 11.31 10.45
CA LEU A 52 -4.17 9.88 10.37
C LEU A 52 -5.25 9.07 11.11
N THR A 53 -5.94 8.20 10.38
CA THR A 53 -7.02 7.36 10.91
C THR A 53 -6.95 5.95 10.33
N THR A 54 -7.43 4.97 11.10
CA THR A 54 -7.64 3.60 10.64
C THR A 54 -9.06 3.38 10.12
N ALA A 55 -9.97 4.33 10.35
CA ALA A 55 -11.33 4.27 9.85
C ALA A 55 -11.33 4.48 8.33
N LYS A 56 -12.22 3.75 7.64
CA LYS A 56 -12.57 4.04 6.26
C LYS A 56 -13.31 5.38 6.19
N SER A 57 -13.18 6.08 5.07
CA SER A 57 -14.01 7.26 4.82
C SER A 57 -15.48 6.84 4.83
N SER A 58 -16.30 7.46 5.67
CA SER A 58 -17.72 7.13 5.81
C SER A 58 -18.61 7.88 4.80
N GLY A 59 -18.09 8.17 3.61
CA GLY A 59 -18.79 8.88 2.53
C GLY A 59 -19.64 7.99 1.66
N ILE A 60 -20.19 8.56 0.57
CA ILE A 60 -20.91 7.82 -0.49
C ILE A 60 -19.96 6.86 -1.23
N VAL A 61 -18.65 7.12 -1.17
CA VAL A 61 -17.59 6.33 -1.79
C VAL A 61 -16.83 5.57 -0.70
N ASP A 62 -16.73 4.24 -0.85
CA ASP A 62 -15.94 3.36 0.04
C ASP A 62 -14.45 3.54 -0.27
N GLU A 63 -13.83 4.55 0.36
CA GLU A 63 -12.39 4.76 0.28
C GLU A 63 -11.65 3.94 1.34
N PRO A 64 -10.56 3.25 0.97
CA PRO A 64 -9.73 2.53 1.93
C PRO A 64 -9.16 3.48 2.98
N SER A 65 -8.87 2.93 4.18
CA SER A 65 -8.11 3.68 5.17
C SER A 65 -6.71 3.98 4.65
N LEU A 66 -6.08 5.05 5.15
CA LEU A 66 -4.75 5.45 4.72
C LEU A 66 -3.72 4.30 4.78
N PRO A 67 -3.62 3.49 5.85
CA PRO A 67 -2.69 2.36 5.88
C PRO A 67 -2.98 1.31 4.81
N ALA A 68 -4.26 1.03 4.55
CA ALA A 68 -4.65 0.06 3.51
C ALA A 68 -4.30 0.57 2.12
N ARG A 69 -4.55 1.86 1.85
CA ARG A 69 -4.20 2.51 0.58
C ARG A 69 -2.69 2.48 0.33
N ILE A 70 -1.89 2.90 1.32
CA ILE A 70 -0.43 2.91 1.21
C ILE A 70 0.11 1.49 1.01
N LYS A 71 -0.44 0.49 1.71
CA LYS A 71 -0.06 -0.91 1.49
C LYS A 71 -0.30 -1.35 0.04
N GLU A 72 -1.43 -0.99 -0.55
CA GLU A 72 -1.74 -1.31 -1.94
C GLU A 72 -0.82 -0.55 -2.91
N GLU A 73 -0.57 0.75 -2.69
CA GLU A 73 0.39 1.56 -3.46
C GLU A 73 1.79 0.94 -3.44
N LEU A 74 2.27 0.52 -2.27
CA LEU A 74 3.56 -0.15 -2.11
C LEU A 74 3.58 -1.53 -2.77
N THR A 75 2.48 -2.28 -2.72
CA THR A 75 2.39 -3.59 -3.40
C THR A 75 2.50 -3.43 -4.92
N LYS A 76 1.80 -2.44 -5.50
CA LYS A 76 1.94 -2.12 -6.94
C LYS A 76 3.37 -1.67 -7.27
N ALA A 77 3.99 -0.89 -6.39
CA ALA A 77 5.38 -0.47 -6.54
C ALA A 77 6.38 -1.63 -6.42
N GLU A 78 6.06 -2.71 -5.68
CA GLU A 78 6.89 -3.92 -5.63
C GLU A 78 6.89 -4.63 -6.99
N GLU A 79 5.76 -4.60 -7.72
CA GLU A 79 5.52 -5.29 -8.99
C GLU A 79 5.92 -4.48 -10.24
N ASP A 80 6.07 -3.16 -10.13
CA ASP A 80 6.45 -2.27 -11.23
C ASP A 80 7.96 -2.00 -11.22
N ASP A 81 8.73 -2.66 -12.11
CA ASP A 81 10.18 -2.49 -12.21
C ASP A 81 10.61 -1.07 -12.63
N ASP A 82 9.73 -0.27 -13.22
CA ASP A 82 10.03 1.10 -13.64
C ASP A 82 10.04 2.10 -12.47
N VAL A 83 9.44 1.73 -11.32
CA VAL A 83 9.51 2.55 -10.11
C VAL A 83 10.92 2.49 -9.49
N LYS A 84 11.68 3.58 -9.61
CA LYS A 84 13.06 3.66 -9.12
C LYS A 84 13.21 4.33 -7.76
N ALA A 85 12.20 5.08 -7.31
CA ALA A 85 12.19 5.73 -6.01
C ALA A 85 10.76 6.05 -5.54
N ILE A 86 10.62 6.33 -4.24
CA ILE A 86 9.37 6.79 -3.63
C ILE A 86 9.58 8.14 -2.95
N VAL A 87 8.64 9.06 -3.17
CA VAL A 87 8.51 10.31 -2.41
C VAL A 87 7.24 10.25 -1.57
N LEU A 88 7.38 10.34 -0.25
CA LEU A 88 6.27 10.52 0.68
C LEU A 88 6.02 12.02 0.84
N ARG A 89 4.92 12.54 0.30
CA ARG A 89 4.51 13.92 0.49
C ARG A 89 3.63 14.02 1.74
N ILE A 90 4.21 14.53 2.82
CA ILE A 90 3.60 14.53 4.15
C ILE A 90 3.04 15.92 4.46
N ASN A 91 1.72 16.00 4.67
CA ASN A 91 1.02 17.20 5.13
C ASN A 91 -0.10 16.84 6.12
N THR A 92 0.28 16.50 7.36
CA THR A 92 -0.62 15.96 8.37
C THR A 92 -0.31 16.47 9.79
N PRO A 93 -1.35 16.77 10.61
CA PRO A 93 -1.17 17.05 12.03
C PRO A 93 -0.82 15.80 12.86
N GLY A 94 -0.84 14.61 12.23
CA GLY A 94 -0.78 13.32 12.90
C GLY A 94 -2.18 12.75 13.13
N GLY A 95 -2.34 11.95 14.18
CA GLY A 95 -3.61 11.31 14.52
C GLY A 95 -3.39 9.99 15.25
N SER A 96 -4.08 8.94 14.79
CA SER A 96 -4.01 7.60 15.36
C SER A 96 -2.57 7.06 15.39
N VAL A 97 -2.11 6.67 16.58
CA VAL A 97 -0.84 5.98 16.79
C VAL A 97 -0.81 4.68 15.98
N THR A 98 -1.90 3.91 15.99
CA THR A 98 -2.02 2.67 15.23
C THR A 98 -1.94 2.92 13.72
N ALA A 99 -2.59 3.95 13.19
CA ALA A 99 -2.49 4.25 11.76
C ALA A 99 -1.05 4.62 11.37
N SER A 100 -0.40 5.44 12.20
CA SER A 100 1.00 5.85 12.00
C SER A 100 1.95 4.66 12.04
N ASP A 101 1.76 3.75 12.99
CA ASP A 101 2.60 2.58 13.18
C ASP A 101 2.46 1.54 12.07
N LEU A 102 1.23 1.33 11.59
CA LEU A 102 0.99 0.47 10.42
C LEU A 102 1.72 0.99 9.19
N VAL A 103 1.57 2.28 8.86
CA VAL A 103 2.25 2.88 7.70
C VAL A 103 3.77 2.80 7.83
N TYR A 104 4.31 3.11 9.00
CA TYR A 104 5.75 2.98 9.27
C TYR A 104 6.24 1.55 8.98
N HIS A 105 5.55 0.53 9.50
CA HIS A 105 5.97 -0.86 9.31
C HIS A 105 5.79 -1.34 7.87
N GLU A 106 4.75 -0.91 7.15
CA GLU A 106 4.59 -1.23 5.71
C GLU A 106 5.75 -0.64 4.89
N LEU A 107 6.17 0.61 5.16
CA LEU A 107 7.34 1.22 4.52
C LEU A 107 8.64 0.46 4.83
N LYS A 108 8.85 0.06 6.11
CA LYS A 108 10.02 -0.74 6.49
C LYS A 108 10.02 -2.12 5.84
N ALA A 109 8.86 -2.78 5.75
CA ALA A 109 8.71 -4.07 5.11
C ALA A 109 8.97 -3.99 3.60
N PHE A 110 8.41 -2.98 2.93
CA PHE A 110 8.66 -2.69 1.52
C PHE A 110 10.17 -2.53 1.26
N LYS A 111 10.84 -1.65 2.00
CA LYS A 111 12.27 -1.38 1.85
C LYS A 111 13.15 -2.62 2.06
N LYS A 112 12.71 -3.57 2.91
CA LYS A 112 13.43 -4.83 3.12
C LYS A 112 13.34 -5.75 1.89
N LYS A 113 12.21 -5.75 1.19
CA LYS A 113 12.00 -6.56 -0.01
C LYS A 113 12.60 -5.90 -1.26
N ARG A 114 12.37 -4.60 -1.41
CA ARG A 114 12.79 -3.79 -2.56
C ARG A 114 13.62 -2.59 -2.07
N PRO A 115 14.96 -2.74 -2.01
CA PRO A 115 15.83 -1.68 -1.55
C PRO A 115 15.93 -0.59 -2.61
N MET A 116 15.07 0.43 -2.51
CA MET A 116 15.12 1.65 -3.31
C MET A 116 15.03 2.89 -2.42
N PRO A 117 15.46 4.07 -2.89
CA PRO A 117 15.38 5.30 -2.13
C PRO A 117 13.94 5.67 -1.78
N VAL A 118 13.68 5.92 -0.48
CA VAL A 118 12.43 6.50 0.00
C VAL A 118 12.75 7.86 0.63
N ILE A 119 12.14 8.92 0.11
CA ILE A 119 12.34 10.29 0.56
C ILE A 119 11.04 10.79 1.18
N ALA A 120 11.07 11.19 2.45
CA ALA A 120 9.97 11.91 3.07
C ALA A 120 10.15 13.41 2.84
N ALA A 121 9.20 14.03 2.15
CA ALA A 121 9.13 15.47 1.97
C ALA A 121 7.98 15.99 2.84
N ILE A 122 8.33 16.67 3.93
CA ILE A 122 7.37 17.33 4.81
C ILE A 122 7.02 18.68 4.20
N MET A 123 5.72 18.90 3.98
CA MET A 123 5.15 20.11 3.40
C MET A 123 4.90 21.12 4.53
N ASP A 124 3.65 21.57 4.72
CA ASP A 124 3.31 22.55 5.76
C ASP A 124 3.29 21.94 7.17
N LEU A 125 2.95 20.65 7.30
CA LEU A 125 2.78 19.99 8.59
C LEU A 125 3.22 18.53 8.56
N GLY A 126 4.09 18.14 9.48
CA GLY A 126 4.54 16.75 9.63
C GLY A 126 4.69 16.35 11.08
N THR A 127 3.73 16.70 11.92
CA THR A 127 3.85 16.54 13.39
C THR A 127 3.41 15.15 13.86
N SER A 128 3.90 14.74 15.04
CA SER A 128 3.46 13.52 15.73
C SER A 128 3.55 12.27 14.83
N GLY A 129 2.43 11.62 14.53
CA GLY A 129 2.37 10.47 13.61
C GLY A 129 2.92 10.73 12.21
N GLY A 130 2.86 11.98 11.71
CA GLY A 130 3.49 12.36 10.44
C GLY A 130 5.01 12.22 10.49
N TYR A 131 5.63 12.75 11.55
CA TYR A 131 7.07 12.59 11.78
C TYR A 131 7.42 11.12 12.03
N TYR A 132 6.58 10.39 12.76
CA TYR A 132 6.78 8.95 12.99
C TYR A 132 6.88 8.17 11.69
N ILE A 133 5.96 8.41 10.74
CA ILE A 133 6.02 7.80 9.41
C ILE A 133 7.29 8.24 8.65
N ALA A 134 7.63 9.53 8.71
CA ALA A 134 8.82 10.07 8.03
C ALA A 134 10.12 9.35 8.45
N MET A 135 10.22 8.87 9.70
CA MET A 135 11.38 8.11 10.18
C MET A 135 11.60 6.77 9.47
N ALA A 136 10.63 6.26 8.70
CA ALA A 136 10.83 5.07 7.87
C ALA A 136 11.65 5.35 6.58
N ALA A 137 11.70 6.62 6.15
CA ALA A 137 12.40 7.06 4.95
C ALA A 137 13.93 7.05 5.13
N ASP A 138 14.66 7.08 4.00
CA ASP A 138 16.12 7.22 3.99
C ASP A 138 16.55 8.68 4.20
N HIS A 139 15.76 9.60 3.66
CA HIS A 139 15.98 11.03 3.79
C HIS A 139 14.68 11.73 4.19
N ILE A 140 14.80 12.72 5.08
CA ILE A 140 13.70 13.60 5.47
C ILE A 140 14.08 15.01 5.02
N LEU A 141 13.23 15.60 4.19
CA LEU A 141 13.31 16.97 3.71
C LEU A 141 12.17 17.76 4.34
N ALA A 142 12.47 18.94 4.86
CA ALA A 142 11.48 19.87 5.39
C ALA A 142 11.93 21.31 5.07
N HIS A 143 10.98 22.20 4.83
CA HIS A 143 11.30 23.62 4.74
C HIS A 143 11.67 24.14 6.14
N PRO A 144 12.57 25.13 6.29
CA PRO A 144 12.90 25.67 7.62
C PRO A 144 11.70 26.23 8.41
N SER A 145 10.61 26.54 7.71
CA SER A 145 9.36 27.03 8.31
C SER A 145 8.26 25.97 8.41
N THR A 146 8.55 24.72 8.05
CA THR A 146 7.68 23.57 8.32
C THR A 146 7.58 23.29 9.82
#